data_AF-A0A969QUT7-F1
#
_entry.id   AF-A0A969QUT7-F1
#
_cell.length_a   1.000
_cell.length_b   1.000
_cell.length_c   1.000
_cell.angle_alpha   90.00
_cell.angle_beta   90.00
_cell.angle_gamma   90.00
#
_symmetry.space_group_name_H-M   'P 1'
#
loop_
_entity.id
_entity.type
_entity.pdbx_description
1 polymer ?
#
loop_
_entity_poly.entity_id
_entity_poly.type
_entity_poly.pdbx_seq_one_letter_code
_entity_poly.pdbx_strand_id
1 'polypeptide(L)'
;MSLKTTSRRSFIQQLGCGAMSTSALLNTLLNLKLANSAAANDLGTGPDCKALVCIFLGGGCDSFQMLVPWEQAKYNSYATTRGPIGTEGGVALGRDTLLRLDGSSADFGFHPSMVGMHQMATGTGDFAGKRRLATITNIGTLVAPTTKAQYQAWENGSNSSLPIPRALFSHSDQPNSGKPLFHKVLLN
;
A
#
# COMPACT_ATOMS: atom_id res chain seq x y z
N MET A 1 18.66 -30.31 -30.42
CA MET A 1 18.82 -29.23 -29.43
C MET A 1 18.71 -29.87 -28.04
N SER A 2 19.83 -30.12 -27.36
CA SER A 2 19.88 -30.91 -26.12
C SER A 2 19.54 -30.02 -24.91
N LEU A 3 18.44 -30.32 -24.22
CA LEU A 3 18.07 -29.61 -23.00
C LEU A 3 19.03 -30.03 -21.88
N LYS A 4 19.80 -29.07 -21.36
CA LYS A 4 20.73 -29.27 -20.25
C LYS A 4 19.91 -29.60 -19.00
N THR A 5 20.04 -30.82 -18.48
CA THR A 5 19.36 -31.26 -17.25
C THR A 5 20.00 -30.59 -16.04
N THR A 6 19.29 -29.64 -15.44
CA THR A 6 19.71 -29.02 -14.18
C THR A 6 19.56 -30.04 -13.05
N SER A 7 20.67 -30.41 -12.41
CA SER A 7 20.65 -31.34 -11.27
C SER A 7 19.95 -30.70 -10.06
N ARG A 8 19.21 -31.51 -9.28
CA ARG A 8 18.54 -31.08 -8.03
C ARG A 8 19.48 -30.30 -7.09
N ARG A 9 20.77 -30.68 -7.05
CA ARG A 9 21.78 -30.00 -6.23
C ARG A 9 22.16 -28.63 -6.79
N SER A 10 22.21 -28.50 -8.12
CA SER A 10 22.46 -27.21 -8.79
C SER A 10 21.28 -26.26 -8.64
N PHE A 11 20.04 -26.77 -8.68
CA PHE A 11 18.84 -26.00 -8.38
C PHE A 11 18.82 -25.46 -6.94
N ILE A 12 19.15 -26.31 -5.95
CA ILE A 12 19.21 -25.88 -4.54
C ILE A 12 20.36 -24.90 -4.29
N GLN A 13 21.51 -25.05 -4.96
CA GLN A 13 22.61 -24.07 -4.88
C GLN A 13 22.24 -22.72 -5.51
N GLN A 14 21.50 -22.72 -6.63
CA GLN A 14 21.02 -21.48 -7.25
C GLN A 14 19.96 -20.78 -6.40
N LEU A 15 19.11 -21.54 -5.70
CA LEU A 15 18.21 -20.99 -4.68
C LEU A 15 19.00 -20.39 -3.50
N GLY A 16 20.05 -21.04 -3.01
CA GLY A 16 20.84 -20.54 -1.88
C GLY A 16 21.46 -19.15 -2.09
N CYS A 17 21.94 -18.84 -3.30
CA CYS A 17 22.57 -17.55 -3.60
C CYS A 17 21.60 -16.46 -4.11
N GLY A 18 20.33 -16.81 -4.42
CA GLY A 18 19.29 -15.86 -4.88
C GLY A 18 18.05 -15.77 -3.99
N ALA A 19 17.94 -16.60 -2.94
CA ALA A 19 16.74 -16.69 -2.10
C ALA A 19 16.73 -15.76 -0.89
N MET A 20 17.82 -15.04 -0.59
CA MET A 20 17.83 -14.11 0.56
C MET A 20 17.09 -12.78 0.30
N SER A 21 16.55 -12.57 -0.90
CA SER A 21 15.78 -11.38 -1.29
C SER A 21 14.39 -11.66 -1.87
N THR A 22 14.00 -12.94 -2.06
CA THR A 22 12.76 -13.32 -2.77
C THR A 22 11.70 -14.03 -1.90
N SER A 23 12.00 -14.39 -0.65
CA SER A 23 11.06 -15.13 0.22
C SER A 23 9.83 -14.31 0.64
N ALA A 24 9.96 -12.98 0.75
CA ALA A 24 8.86 -12.08 1.10
C ALA A 24 7.84 -11.96 -0.03
N LEU A 25 8.34 -11.79 -1.26
CA LEU A 25 7.54 -11.80 -2.47
C LEU A 25 6.91 -13.17 -2.70
N LEU A 26 7.63 -14.26 -2.44
CA LEU A 26 7.07 -15.60 -2.54
C LEU A 26 6.01 -15.88 -1.47
N ASN A 27 6.22 -15.51 -0.21
CA ASN A 27 5.19 -15.68 0.84
C ASN A 27 3.98 -14.82 0.60
N THR A 28 4.17 -13.60 0.09
CA THR A 28 3.07 -12.72 -0.30
C THR A 28 2.34 -13.27 -1.52
N LEU A 29 3.08 -13.70 -2.55
CA LEU A 29 2.52 -14.33 -3.74
C LEU A 29 1.84 -15.65 -3.38
N LEU A 30 2.36 -16.41 -2.41
CA LEU A 30 1.75 -17.64 -1.91
C LEU A 30 0.51 -17.34 -1.10
N ASN A 31 0.52 -16.35 -0.20
CA ASN A 31 -0.68 -15.94 0.53
C ASN A 31 -1.74 -15.32 -0.39
N LEU A 32 -1.32 -14.58 -1.43
CA LEU A 32 -2.22 -14.05 -2.46
C LEU A 32 -2.70 -15.15 -3.40
N LYS A 33 -1.87 -16.14 -3.75
CA LYS A 33 -2.29 -17.32 -4.53
C LYS A 33 -3.20 -18.23 -3.71
N LEU A 34 -2.96 -18.37 -2.41
CA LEU A 34 -3.83 -19.11 -1.50
C LEU A 34 -5.13 -18.35 -1.26
N ALA A 35 -5.10 -17.04 -1.10
CA ALA A 35 -6.30 -16.21 -1.02
C ALA A 35 -7.06 -16.19 -2.36
N ASN A 36 -6.36 -16.15 -3.49
CA ASN A 36 -6.94 -16.25 -4.82
C ASN A 36 -7.49 -17.66 -5.09
N SER A 37 -6.83 -18.72 -4.61
CA SER A 37 -7.32 -20.10 -4.70
C SER A 37 -8.50 -20.35 -3.78
N ALA A 38 -8.52 -19.74 -2.59
CA ALA A 38 -9.65 -19.82 -1.67
C ALA A 38 -10.85 -19.01 -2.19
N ALA A 39 -10.62 -17.84 -2.78
CA ALA A 39 -11.65 -17.06 -3.46
C ALA A 39 -12.16 -17.78 -4.72
N ALA A 40 -11.28 -18.43 -5.49
CA ALA A 40 -11.64 -19.19 -6.67
C ALA A 40 -12.38 -20.50 -6.38
N ASN A 41 -12.22 -21.07 -5.17
CA ASN A 41 -12.97 -22.26 -4.75
C ASN A 41 -14.48 -21.97 -4.54
N ASP A 42 -14.88 -20.70 -4.46
CA ASP A 42 -16.27 -20.26 -4.33
C ASP A 42 -16.79 -19.56 -5.60
N LEU A 43 -15.95 -19.44 -6.64
CA LEU A 43 -16.37 -19.02 -7.96
C LEU A 43 -16.87 -20.24 -8.72
N GLY A 44 -18.14 -20.58 -8.49
CA GLY A 44 -18.90 -21.36 -9.46
C GLY A 44 -18.67 -20.80 -10.87
N THR A 45 -18.70 -21.66 -11.88
CA THR A 45 -18.39 -21.38 -13.30
C THR A 45 -19.37 -20.40 -13.99
N GLY A 46 -19.88 -19.41 -13.27
CA GLY A 46 -20.69 -18.32 -13.78
C GLY A 46 -19.86 -17.12 -14.24
N PRO A 47 -20.49 -16.13 -14.90
CA PRO A 47 -19.83 -14.96 -15.50
C PRO A 47 -19.16 -13.99 -14.50
N ASP A 48 -19.20 -14.26 -13.19
CA ASP A 48 -18.67 -13.41 -12.11
C ASP A 48 -17.22 -13.74 -11.73
N CYS A 49 -16.30 -13.70 -12.68
CA CYS A 49 -14.88 -13.82 -12.38
C CYS A 49 -14.36 -12.58 -11.63
N LYS A 50 -14.03 -12.72 -10.34
CA LYS A 50 -13.38 -11.66 -9.54
C LYS A 50 -11.87 -11.83 -9.61
N ALA A 51 -11.16 -10.80 -10.07
CA ALA A 51 -9.70 -10.77 -10.13
C ALA A 51 -9.14 -9.71 -9.17
N LEU A 52 -8.07 -10.06 -8.46
CA LEU A 52 -7.31 -9.11 -7.63
C LEU A 52 -6.05 -8.67 -8.38
N VAL A 53 -5.90 -7.36 -8.57
CA VAL A 53 -4.70 -6.74 -9.16
C VAL A 53 -3.91 -6.04 -8.05
N CYS A 54 -2.70 -6.51 -7.77
CA CYS A 54 -1.79 -5.88 -6.82
C CYS A 54 -0.74 -5.04 -7.57
N ILE A 55 -0.82 -3.72 -7.45
CA ILE A 55 0.15 -2.79 -8.04
C ILE A 55 1.19 -2.42 -6.97
N PHE A 56 2.45 -2.74 -7.23
CA PHE A 56 3.57 -2.34 -6.38
C PHE A 56 4.25 -1.11 -6.97
N LEU A 57 4.28 -0.02 -6.21
CA LEU A 57 4.93 1.23 -6.59
C LEU A 57 6.30 1.27 -5.91
N GLY A 58 7.35 0.88 -6.64
CA GLY A 58 8.71 0.64 -6.13
C GLY A 58 9.50 1.88 -5.67
N GLY A 59 8.83 2.94 -5.23
CA GLY A 59 9.42 4.23 -4.89
C GLY A 59 8.94 5.35 -5.81
N GLY A 60 8.81 6.57 -5.28
CA GLY A 60 8.33 7.75 -6.00
C GLY A 60 6.83 8.03 -5.88
N CYS A 61 6.05 7.12 -5.30
CA CYS A 61 4.67 7.40 -4.94
C CYS A 61 4.60 7.97 -3.51
N ASP A 62 4.21 9.23 -3.41
CA ASP A 62 3.88 9.85 -2.13
C ASP A 62 2.38 9.67 -1.86
N SER A 63 2.04 8.69 -1.02
CA SER A 63 0.64 8.40 -0.70
C SER A 63 -0.05 9.50 0.10
N PHE A 64 0.70 10.35 0.80
CA PHE A 64 0.16 11.54 1.44
C PHE A 64 -0.18 12.65 0.44
N GLN A 65 0.29 12.55 -0.82
CA GLN A 65 -0.19 13.39 -1.92
C GLN A 65 -1.38 12.79 -2.66
N MET A 66 -1.58 11.47 -2.58
CA MET A 66 -2.71 10.83 -3.27
C MET A 66 -4.04 11.14 -2.56
N LEU A 67 -4.12 10.90 -1.24
CA LEU A 67 -5.31 11.15 -0.43
C LEU A 67 -4.95 12.07 0.74
N VAL A 68 -5.44 13.30 0.69
CA VAL A 68 -5.07 14.39 1.60
C VAL A 68 -6.23 14.70 2.54
N PRO A 69 -6.00 14.96 3.84
CA PRO A 69 -7.04 15.47 4.72
C PRO A 69 -7.57 16.82 4.22
N TRP A 70 -8.88 16.93 4.10
CA TRP A 70 -9.58 18.15 3.71
C TRP A 70 -10.23 18.85 4.91
N GLU A 71 -10.57 18.14 5.99
CA GLU A 71 -11.01 18.77 7.24
C GLU A 71 -9.93 19.75 7.73
N GLN A 72 -10.33 20.96 8.17
CA GLN A 72 -9.43 22.09 8.36
C GLN A 72 -8.31 21.80 9.36
N ALA A 73 -8.61 21.23 10.52
CA ALA A 73 -7.61 20.98 11.56
C ALA A 73 -6.58 19.91 11.11
N LYS A 74 -7.06 18.84 10.46
CA LYS A 74 -6.19 17.80 9.89
C LYS A 74 -5.37 18.32 8.71
N TYR A 75 -5.96 19.13 7.83
CA TYR A 75 -5.26 19.76 6.71
C TYR A 75 -4.15 20.69 7.21
N ASN A 76 -4.40 21.50 8.25
CA ASN A 76 -3.39 22.38 8.82
C ASN A 76 -2.18 21.59 9.35
N SER A 77 -2.43 20.44 9.99
CA SER A 77 -1.37 19.53 10.44
C SER A 77 -0.56 18.98 9.26
N TYR A 78 -1.23 18.57 8.18
CA TYR A 78 -0.60 18.15 6.93
C TYR A 78 0.25 19.27 6.31
N ALA A 79 -0.31 20.46 6.13
CA ALA A 79 0.36 21.60 5.50
C ALA A 79 1.58 22.08 6.30
N THR A 80 1.47 22.12 7.63
CA THR A 80 2.58 22.48 8.53
C THR A 80 3.71 21.46 8.45
N THR A 81 3.38 20.17 8.43
CA THR A 81 4.37 19.10 8.38
C THR A 81 5.10 19.04 7.03
N ARG A 82 4.40 19.41 5.94
CA ARG A 82 4.85 19.20 4.56
C ARG A 82 5.41 20.46 3.91
N GLY A 83 5.20 21.63 4.50
CA GLY A 83 5.55 22.93 3.93
C GLY A 83 4.63 23.29 2.76
N PRO A 84 4.07 24.51 2.68
CA PRO A 84 3.26 24.94 1.53
C PRO A 84 4.03 24.80 0.20
N ILE A 85 3.35 24.35 -0.86
CA ILE A 85 3.99 24.32 -2.19
C ILE A 85 4.50 25.73 -2.57
N GLY A 86 5.73 25.81 -3.08
CA GLY A 86 6.38 27.08 -3.42
C GLY A 86 7.28 27.66 -2.32
N THR A 87 7.30 27.07 -1.11
CA THR A 87 8.39 27.31 -0.15
C THR A 87 9.56 26.38 -0.39
N GLU A 88 10.73 26.69 0.15
CA GLU A 88 11.89 25.80 0.08
C GLU A 88 11.54 24.43 0.70
N GLY A 89 11.62 23.37 -0.12
CA GLY A 89 11.25 22.00 0.29
C GLY A 89 9.75 21.74 0.52
N GLY A 90 8.88 22.73 0.28
CA GLY A 90 7.45 22.62 0.53
C GLY A 90 6.70 21.86 -0.57
N VAL A 91 5.90 20.88 -0.16
CA VAL A 91 5.19 19.95 -1.06
C VAL A 91 3.71 19.75 -0.69
N ALA A 92 3.17 20.54 0.24
CA ALA A 92 1.75 20.49 0.59
C ALA A 92 0.87 21.06 -0.53
N LEU A 93 -0.10 20.28 -1.00
CA LEU A 93 -1.11 20.74 -1.96
C LEU A 93 -2.04 21.75 -1.31
N GLY A 94 -2.44 22.78 -2.07
CA GLY A 94 -3.47 23.72 -1.65
C GLY A 94 -4.80 23.02 -1.42
N ARG A 95 -5.45 23.27 -0.28
CA ARG A 95 -6.71 22.62 0.10
C ARG A 95 -7.82 22.77 -0.94
N ASP A 96 -7.88 23.93 -1.56
CA ASP A 96 -8.81 24.31 -2.62
C ASP A 96 -8.56 23.58 -3.95
N THR A 97 -7.33 23.09 -4.17
CA THR A 97 -6.98 22.30 -5.36
C THR A 97 -7.41 20.84 -5.25
N LEU A 98 -7.69 20.35 -4.04
CA LEU A 98 -8.02 18.96 -3.80
C LEU A 98 -9.39 18.60 -4.36
N LEU A 99 -9.48 17.42 -4.96
CA LEU A 99 -10.74 16.81 -5.37
C LEU A 99 -11.44 16.25 -4.13
N ARG A 100 -12.22 17.09 -3.44
CA ARG A 100 -12.91 16.74 -2.20
C ARG A 100 -13.88 15.57 -2.41
N LEU A 101 -13.88 14.62 -1.49
CA LEU A 101 -14.84 13.51 -1.44
C LEU A 101 -16.16 13.93 -0.79
N ASP A 102 -17.18 13.08 -0.92
CA ASP A 102 -18.52 13.28 -0.37
C ASP A 102 -18.86 12.24 0.72
N GLY A 103 -20.01 12.41 1.37
CA GLY A 103 -20.53 11.49 2.39
C GLY A 103 -19.59 11.29 3.57
N SER A 104 -19.40 10.05 3.99
CA SER A 104 -18.55 9.68 5.15
C SER A 104 -17.06 9.92 4.92
N SER A 105 -16.64 10.22 3.68
CA SER A 105 -15.25 10.49 3.32
C SER A 105 -14.96 11.98 3.08
N ALA A 106 -15.91 12.86 3.37
CA ALA A 106 -15.80 14.31 3.11
C ALA A 106 -14.68 15.04 3.88
N ASP A 107 -14.05 14.33 4.83
CA ASP A 107 -12.84 14.70 5.55
C ASP A 107 -11.56 14.61 4.70
N PHE A 108 -11.64 14.08 3.47
CA PHE A 108 -10.50 13.86 2.58
C PHE A 108 -10.76 14.38 1.17
N GLY A 109 -9.67 14.55 0.42
CA GLY A 109 -9.69 14.84 -1.01
C GLY A 109 -8.54 14.14 -1.74
N PHE A 110 -8.77 13.81 -3.02
CA PHE A 110 -7.72 13.27 -3.87
C PHE A 110 -6.87 14.38 -4.48
N HIS A 111 -5.65 14.02 -4.91
CA HIS A 111 -4.81 14.87 -5.76
C HIS A 111 -5.59 15.40 -6.98
N PRO A 112 -5.37 16.65 -7.44
CA PRO A 112 -6.05 17.23 -8.61
C PRO A 112 -6.00 16.36 -9.87
N SER A 113 -4.86 15.69 -10.09
CA SER A 113 -4.65 14.80 -11.25
C SER A 113 -5.34 13.42 -11.14
N MET A 114 -5.96 13.09 -10.02
CA MET A 114 -6.60 11.78 -9.77
C MET A 114 -8.11 11.80 -10.05
N VAL A 115 -8.52 12.50 -11.12
CA VAL A 115 -9.94 12.68 -11.50
C VAL A 115 -10.66 11.34 -11.66
N GLY A 116 -10.02 10.35 -12.29
CA GLY A 116 -10.62 9.02 -12.45
C GLY A 116 -10.92 8.34 -11.10
N MET A 117 -10.00 8.41 -10.14
CA MET A 117 -10.23 7.85 -8.80
C MET A 117 -11.30 8.64 -8.03
N HIS A 118 -11.34 9.96 -8.18
CA HIS A 118 -12.41 10.78 -7.61
C HIS A 118 -13.78 10.41 -8.17
N GLN A 119 -13.89 10.21 -9.48
CA GLN A 119 -15.12 9.76 -10.14
C GLN A 119 -15.55 8.37 -9.65
N MET A 120 -14.62 7.43 -9.50
CA MET A 120 -14.91 6.10 -8.95
C MET A 120 -15.39 6.15 -7.49
N ALA A 121 -14.81 7.03 -6.67
CA ALA A 121 -15.20 7.19 -5.27
C ALA A 121 -16.57 7.86 -5.11
N THR A 122 -16.83 8.89 -5.91
CA THR A 122 -18.07 9.69 -5.82
C THR A 122 -19.21 9.11 -6.65
N GLY A 123 -18.92 8.20 -7.58
CA GLY A 123 -19.91 7.65 -8.51
C GLY A 123 -20.36 8.70 -9.52
N THR A 124 -19.42 9.49 -10.04
CA THR A 124 -19.63 10.56 -11.03
C THR A 124 -18.89 10.24 -12.33
N GLY A 125 -19.08 11.05 -13.38
CA GLY A 125 -18.45 10.83 -14.68
C GLY A 125 -18.80 9.46 -15.28
N ASP A 126 -17.78 8.71 -15.70
CA ASP A 126 -17.95 7.35 -16.27
C ASP A 126 -18.51 6.33 -15.27
N PHE A 127 -18.53 6.67 -13.98
CA PHE A 127 -19.03 5.85 -12.88
C PHE A 127 -20.37 6.36 -12.31
N ALA A 128 -21.11 7.18 -13.08
CA ALA A 128 -22.39 7.75 -12.67
C ALA A 128 -23.33 6.73 -12.00
N GLY A 129 -23.71 7.01 -10.75
CA GLY A 129 -24.60 6.16 -9.95
C GLY A 129 -23.96 4.91 -9.34
N LYS A 130 -22.65 4.72 -9.48
CA LYS A 130 -21.91 3.56 -8.96
C LYS A 130 -20.63 3.99 -8.26
N ARG A 131 -20.58 3.87 -6.93
CA ARG A 131 -19.35 4.05 -6.15
C ARG A 131 -18.54 2.75 -6.16
N ARG A 132 -17.34 2.79 -6.75
CA ARG A 132 -16.49 1.61 -7.02
C ARG A 132 -15.11 1.66 -6.37
N LEU A 133 -14.81 2.70 -5.60
CA LEU A 133 -13.52 2.86 -4.94
C LEU A 133 -13.68 2.93 -3.42
N ALA A 134 -12.95 2.07 -2.71
CA ALA A 134 -12.68 2.20 -1.29
C ALA A 134 -11.18 2.40 -1.05
N THR A 135 -10.85 3.31 -0.14
CA THR A 135 -9.47 3.57 0.28
C THR A 135 -9.26 3.05 1.69
N ILE A 136 -8.06 2.51 1.95
CA ILE A 136 -7.64 2.14 3.29
C ILE A 136 -6.29 2.78 3.55
N THR A 137 -6.26 3.66 4.54
CA THR A 137 -5.08 4.44 4.92
C THR A 137 -4.36 3.82 6.11
N ASN A 138 -3.13 4.28 6.36
CA ASN A 138 -2.33 3.87 7.53
C ASN A 138 -2.11 2.35 7.64
N ILE A 139 -2.08 1.66 6.50
CA ILE A 139 -1.65 0.26 6.44
C ILE A 139 -0.12 0.25 6.40
N GLY A 140 0.47 -0.45 7.36
CA GLY A 140 1.91 -0.67 7.43
C GLY A 140 2.25 -2.15 7.60
N THR A 141 3.53 -2.45 7.61
CA THR A 141 4.07 -3.81 7.75
C THR A 141 4.10 -4.32 9.19
N LEU A 142 3.29 -3.76 10.09
CA LEU A 142 3.33 -4.18 11.50
C LEU A 142 2.96 -5.67 11.64
N VAL A 143 3.64 -6.37 12.56
CA VAL A 143 3.39 -7.81 12.85
C VAL A 143 2.18 -7.96 13.77
N ALA A 144 2.01 -6.99 14.67
CA ALA A 144 0.90 -6.92 15.61
C ALA A 144 0.54 -5.44 15.85
N PRO A 145 -0.68 -5.15 16.34
CA PRO A 145 -1.03 -3.81 16.79
C PRO A 145 0.03 -3.26 17.75
N THR A 146 0.56 -2.07 17.44
CA THR A 146 1.65 -1.44 18.20
C THR A 146 1.29 0.01 18.48
N THR A 147 1.44 0.43 19.73
CA THR A 147 1.24 1.84 20.13
C THR A 147 2.50 2.67 19.91
N LYS A 148 2.36 4.00 19.82
CA LYS A 148 3.51 4.91 19.69
C LYS A 148 4.52 4.74 20.83
N ALA A 149 4.04 4.61 22.07
CA ALA A 149 4.91 4.41 23.23
C ALA A 149 5.70 3.10 23.15
N GLN A 150 5.07 2.01 22.71
CA GLN A 150 5.75 0.73 22.48
C GLN A 150 6.80 0.82 21.38
N TYR A 151 6.48 1.51 20.27
CA TYR A 151 7.46 1.76 19.21
C TYR A 151 8.67 2.54 19.74
N GLN A 152 8.44 3.62 20.49
CA GLN A 152 9.53 4.44 21.07
C GLN A 152 10.38 3.65 22.08
N ALA A 153 9.76 2.78 22.88
CA ALA A 153 10.48 1.88 23.80
C ALA A 153 11.32 0.82 23.06
N TRP A 154 10.87 0.35 21.89
CA TRP A 154 11.68 -0.50 21.03
C TRP A 154 12.83 0.27 20.39
N GLU A 155 12.55 1.46 19.83
CA GLU A 155 13.50 2.31 19.12
C GLU A 155 14.64 2.79 20.03
N ASN A 156 14.34 3.14 21.29
CA ASN A 156 15.34 3.56 22.28
C ASN A 156 16.02 2.37 23.00
N GLY A 157 15.70 1.13 22.62
CA GLY A 157 16.29 -0.09 23.18
C GLY A 157 15.76 -0.52 24.54
N SER A 158 14.82 0.22 25.14
CA SER A 158 14.24 -0.12 26.46
C SER A 158 13.36 -1.37 26.43
N ASN A 159 12.86 -1.78 25.26
CA ASN A 159 12.12 -3.01 25.05
C ASN A 159 12.33 -3.58 23.64
N SER A 160 13.51 -4.15 23.40
CA SER A 160 13.88 -4.78 22.12
C SER A 160 13.13 -6.08 21.79
N SER A 161 12.35 -6.62 22.74
CA SER A 161 11.58 -7.87 22.57
C SER A 161 10.30 -7.69 21.73
N LEU A 162 9.87 -6.45 21.51
CA LEU A 162 8.68 -6.14 20.73
C LEU A 162 8.88 -6.55 19.24
N PRO A 163 7.87 -7.18 18.60
CA PRO A 163 7.97 -7.67 17.22
C PRO A 163 7.82 -6.53 16.19
N ILE A 164 8.69 -5.52 16.28
CA ILE A 164 8.74 -4.39 15.35
C ILE A 164 9.66 -4.73 14.17
N PRO A 165 9.21 -4.57 12.91
CA PRO A 165 10.08 -4.74 11.75
C PRO A 165 11.31 -3.83 11.84
N ARG A 166 12.52 -4.39 11.68
CA ARG A 166 13.80 -3.68 11.87
C ARG A 166 14.03 -2.51 10.92
N ALA A 167 13.31 -2.41 9.80
CA ALA A 167 13.43 -1.31 8.86
C ALA A 167 12.08 -0.61 8.61
N LEU A 168 11.30 -0.42 9.69
CA LEU A 168 10.16 0.49 9.67
C LEU A 168 10.66 1.87 9.18
N PHE A 169 9.95 2.48 8.23
CA PHE A 169 10.30 3.77 7.58
C PHE A 169 11.50 3.80 6.61
N SER A 170 12.25 2.71 6.43
CA SER A 170 13.27 2.66 5.38
C SER A 170 12.64 2.21 4.06
N HIS A 171 12.37 3.13 3.14
CA HIS A 171 11.80 2.81 1.83
C HIS A 171 12.66 1.82 1.01
N SER A 172 13.99 1.89 1.13
CA SER A 172 14.91 0.97 0.46
C SER A 172 14.92 -0.42 1.09
N ASP A 173 14.70 -0.51 2.40
CA ASP A 173 14.75 -1.78 3.13
C ASP A 173 13.36 -2.37 3.42
N GLN A 174 12.28 -1.63 3.17
CA GLN A 174 10.91 -2.12 3.25
C GLN A 174 10.65 -3.30 2.30
N PRO A 175 11.13 -3.30 1.04
CA PRO A 175 11.13 -4.50 0.20
C PRO A 175 11.90 -5.67 0.82
N ASN A 176 13.02 -5.38 1.52
CA ASN A 176 13.88 -6.37 2.17
C ASN A 176 13.36 -6.84 3.53
N SER A 177 12.38 -6.15 4.13
CA SER A 177 11.89 -6.40 5.50
C SER A 177 10.80 -7.48 5.59
N GLY A 178 10.62 -8.29 4.56
CA GLY A 178 9.76 -9.46 4.65
C GLY A 178 8.26 -9.19 4.50
N LYS A 179 7.83 -7.94 4.24
CA LYS A 179 6.42 -7.56 4.27
C LYS A 179 6.04 -6.51 3.21
N PRO A 180 5.04 -6.79 2.36
CA PRO A 180 4.64 -5.88 1.30
C PRO A 180 3.82 -4.70 1.85
N LEU A 181 4.12 -3.49 1.39
CA LEU A 181 3.25 -2.34 1.50
C LEU A 181 2.30 -2.35 0.30
N PHE A 182 1.02 -2.62 0.56
CA PHE A 182 -0.02 -2.56 -0.44
C PHE A 182 -0.91 -1.36 -0.19
N HIS A 183 -1.05 -0.49 -1.19
CA HIS A 183 -2.21 0.37 -1.30
C HIS A 183 -3.37 -0.50 -1.78
N LYS A 184 -4.28 -0.85 -0.87
CA LYS A 184 -5.44 -1.68 -1.18
C LYS A 184 -6.53 -0.78 -1.75
N VAL A 185 -6.59 -0.69 -3.08
CA VAL A 185 -7.75 -0.20 -3.79
C VAL A 185 -8.66 -1.40 -4.03
N LEU A 186 -9.77 -1.47 -3.28
CA LEU A 186 -10.82 -2.44 -3.57
C LEU A 186 -11.71 -1.83 -4.67
N LEU A 187 -11.69 -2.45 -5.84
CA LEU A 187 -12.64 -2.20 -6.91
C LEU A 187 -13.80 -3.17 -6.75
N ASN A 188 -15.01 -2.64 -6.57
CA ASN A 188 -16.27 -3.37 -6.71
C ASN A 188 -16.88 -3.09 -8.08
#